data_AF-A0A395LAE9-F1
#
_entry.id   AF-A0A395LAE9-F1
#
_cell.length_a   1.000
_cell.length_b   1.000
_cell.length_c   1.000
_cell.angle_alpha   90.00
_cell.angle_beta   90.00
_cell.angle_gamma   90.00
#
_symmetry.space_group_name_H-M   'P 1'
#
loop_
_entity.id
_entity.type
_entity.pdbx_description
1 polymer ?
#
loop_
_entity_poly.entity_id
_entity_poly.type
_entity_poly.pdbx_seq_one_letter_code
_entity_poly.pdbx_strand_id
1 'polypeptide(L)'
;MWKVFAVLYSLLVAFGMVFVGYLIATGALSRLTPVGWATVYTSFFMVLGTTIGLVAYAFNVNVPPIALWRPFSWLAGAWALYASYTTFAKVLSVVAGSSGDAIITNILWLSFALAVNYFSWLGVWRYGRRVSAAA
;
A
#
# COMPACT_ATOMS: atom_id res chain seq x y z
N MET A 1 -5.53 -10.12 15.65
CA MET A 1 -4.98 -8.87 15.05
C MET A 1 -5.00 -8.87 13.52
N TRP A 2 -4.40 -9.85 12.83
CA TRP A 2 -4.28 -9.84 11.36
C TRP A 2 -5.60 -9.83 10.59
N LYS A 3 -6.66 -10.49 11.08
CA LYS A 3 -8.00 -10.47 10.47
C LYS A 3 -8.59 -9.06 10.42
N VAL A 4 -8.58 -8.35 11.54
CA VAL A 4 -9.07 -6.96 11.64
C VAL A 4 -8.26 -6.05 10.71
N PHE A 5 -6.93 -6.17 10.74
CA PHE A 5 -6.07 -5.39 9.85
C PHE A 5 -6.36 -5.66 8.37
N ALA A 6 -6.52 -6.93 7.96
CA ALA A 6 -6.84 -7.28 6.58
C ALA A 6 -8.20 -6.72 6.12
N VAL A 7 -9.21 -6.72 7.00
CA VAL A 7 -10.52 -6.11 6.72
C VAL A 7 -10.40 -4.59 6.56
N LEU A 8 -9.75 -3.92 7.52
CA LEU A 8 -9.55 -2.47 7.46
C LEU A 8 -8.71 -2.06 6.23
N TYR A 9 -7.67 -2.81 5.92
CA TYR A 9 -6.86 -2.59 4.73
C TYR A 9 -7.70 -2.76 3.46
N SER A 10 -8.51 -3.82 3.36
CA SER A 10 -9.39 -4.04 2.20
C SER A 10 -10.41 -2.91 2.01
N LEU A 11 -10.99 -2.40 3.11
CA LEU A 11 -11.89 -1.24 3.08
C LEU A 11 -11.15 0.03 2.60
N LEU A 12 -9.93 0.25 3.09
CA LEU A 12 -9.10 1.37 2.67
C LEU A 12 -8.75 1.29 1.18
N VAL A 13 -8.51 0.09 0.65
CA VAL A 13 -8.28 -0.14 -0.78
C VAL A 13 -9.52 0.12 -1.61
N ALA A 14 -10.69 -0.38 -1.18
CA ALA A 14 -11.96 -0.11 -1.86
C ALA A 14 -12.26 1.40 -1.90
N PHE A 15 -12.10 2.08 -0.77
CA PHE A 15 -12.23 3.53 -0.69
C PHE A 15 -11.23 4.24 -1.61
N GLY A 16 -9.95 3.85 -1.58
CA GLY A 16 -8.91 4.43 -2.43
C GLY A 16 -9.19 4.26 -3.92
N MET A 17 -9.74 3.12 -4.34
CA MET A 17 -10.14 2.89 -5.73
C MET A 17 -11.26 3.82 -6.18
N VAL A 18 -12.31 3.95 -5.36
CA VAL A 18 -13.43 4.86 -5.64
C VAL A 18 -12.95 6.31 -5.69
N PHE A 19 -12.11 6.70 -4.73
CA PHE A 19 -11.56 8.04 -4.66
C PHE A 19 -10.69 8.38 -5.88
N VAL A 20 -9.75 7.50 -6.27
CA VAL A 20 -8.93 7.73 -7.45
C VAL A 20 -9.79 7.72 -8.72
N GLY A 21 -10.76 6.81 -8.85
CA GLY A 21 -11.70 6.81 -9.97
C GLY A 21 -12.46 8.14 -10.10
N TYR A 22 -12.90 8.70 -8.98
CA TYR A 22 -13.50 10.04 -8.94
C TYR A 22 -12.55 11.15 -9.40
N LEU A 23 -11.27 11.10 -8.99
CA LEU A 23 -10.26 12.07 -9.45
C LEU A 23 -9.98 11.97 -10.95
N ILE A 24 -10.06 10.76 -11.53
CA ILE A 24 -9.96 10.57 -12.98
C ILE A 24 -11.19 11.17 -13.67
N ALA A 25 -12.40 10.86 -13.19
CA ALA A 25 -13.66 11.31 -13.77
C ALA A 25 -13.81 12.85 -13.77
N THR A 26 -13.31 13.51 -12.74
CA THR A 26 -13.33 14.99 -12.62
C THR A 26 -12.20 15.68 -13.40
N GLY A 27 -11.32 14.93 -14.05
CA GLY A 27 -10.18 15.48 -14.77
C GLY A 27 -9.07 16.05 -13.87
N ALA A 28 -9.13 15.83 -12.56
CA ALA A 28 -8.15 16.31 -11.59
C ALA A 28 -6.74 15.74 -11.85
N LEU A 29 -6.66 14.58 -12.51
CA LEU A 29 -5.41 13.91 -12.89
C LEU A 29 -4.99 14.15 -14.36
N SER A 30 -5.67 15.04 -15.09
CA SER A 30 -5.43 15.29 -16.53
C SER A 30 -4.00 15.79 -16.84
N ARG A 31 -3.31 16.38 -15.87
CA ARG A 31 -1.95 16.91 -16.01
C ARG A 31 -0.85 15.91 -15.60
N LEU A 32 -1.20 14.67 -15.28
CA LEU A 32 -0.19 13.66 -14.94
C LEU A 32 0.66 13.33 -16.17
N THR A 33 1.97 13.26 -15.93
CA THR A 33 2.92 12.77 -16.94
C THR A 33 2.72 11.27 -17.18
N PRO A 34 3.24 10.71 -18.30
CA PRO A 34 3.22 9.26 -18.53
C PRO A 34 3.84 8.45 -17.38
N VAL A 35 4.92 8.98 -16.78
CA VAL A 35 5.55 8.38 -15.60
C VAL A 35 4.61 8.40 -14.39
N GLY A 36 3.89 9.50 -14.17
CA GLY A 36 2.88 9.59 -13.11
C GLY A 36 1.78 8.54 -13.26
N TRP A 37 1.28 8.34 -14.48
CA TRP A 37 0.32 7.27 -14.77
C TRP A 37 0.89 5.88 -14.52
N ALA A 38 2.13 5.61 -14.92
CA ALA A 38 2.81 4.34 -14.63
C ALA A 38 2.89 4.08 -13.11
N THR A 39 3.19 5.11 -12.31
CA THR A 39 3.19 5.01 -10.84
C THR A 39 1.79 4.70 -10.29
N VAL A 40 0.73 5.32 -10.82
CA VAL A 40 -0.65 5.05 -10.41
C VAL A 40 -1.03 3.60 -10.70
N TYR A 41 -0.81 3.11 -11.92
CA TYR A 41 -1.13 1.73 -12.30
C TYR A 41 -0.33 0.70 -11.48
N THR A 42 0.96 0.95 -11.28
CA THR A 42 1.81 0.07 -10.47
C THR A 42 1.35 0.05 -9.02
N SER A 43 0.96 1.21 -8.47
CA SER A 43 0.39 1.29 -7.12
C SER A 43 -0.89 0.46 -6.99
N PHE A 44 -1.78 0.54 -7.98
CA PHE A 44 -3.00 -0.27 -7.98
C PHE A 44 -2.70 -1.77 -7.98
N PHE A 45 -1.81 -2.21 -8.87
CA PHE A 45 -1.42 -3.61 -8.95
C PHE A 45 -0.81 -4.09 -7.62
N MET A 46 0.11 -3.32 -7.05
CA MET A 46 0.77 -3.67 -5.79
C MET A 46 -0.20 -3.71 -4.62
N VAL A 47 -1.10 -2.74 -4.51
CA VAL A 47 -2.09 -2.66 -3.44
C VAL A 47 -3.11 -3.80 -3.56
N LEU A 48 -3.56 -4.14 -4.77
CA LEU A 48 -4.43 -5.29 -5.02
C LEU A 48 -3.77 -6.60 -4.59
N GLY A 49 -2.57 -6.90 -5.10
CA GLY A 49 -1.84 -8.11 -4.75
C GLY A 49 -1.53 -8.19 -3.25
N THR A 50 -1.22 -7.04 -2.63
CA THR A 50 -0.99 -6.95 -1.18
C THR A 50 -2.26 -7.24 -0.38
N THR A 51 -3.41 -6.73 -0.83
CA THR A 51 -4.72 -7.01 -0.21
C THR A 51 -5.03 -8.50 -0.25
N ILE A 52 -4.88 -9.13 -1.42
CA ILE A 52 -5.12 -10.57 -1.59
C ILE A 52 -4.18 -11.37 -0.69
N GLY A 53 -2.89 -11.05 -0.68
CA GLY A 53 -1.90 -11.74 0.17
C GLY A 53 -2.18 -11.57 1.67
N LEU A 54 -2.62 -10.39 2.11
CA LEU A 54 -3.03 -10.12 3.49
C LEU A 54 -4.26 -10.92 3.91
N VAL A 55 -5.29 -10.97 3.07
CA VAL A 55 -6.50 -11.75 3.34
C VAL A 55 -6.16 -13.24 3.37
N ALA A 56 -5.39 -13.72 2.40
CA ALA A 56 -4.92 -15.10 2.35
C ALA A 56 -4.08 -15.49 3.59
N TYR A 57 -3.25 -14.57 4.08
CA TYR A 57 -2.53 -14.73 5.34
C TYR A 57 -3.49 -14.82 6.53
N ALA A 58 -4.35 -13.82 6.68
CA ALA A 58 -5.17 -13.62 7.87
C ALA A 58 -6.26 -14.68 8.06
N PHE A 59 -6.78 -15.23 6.94
CA PHE A 59 -7.83 -16.25 6.92
C PHE A 59 -7.30 -17.65 6.64
N ASN A 60 -5.97 -17.81 6.54
CA ASN A 60 -5.32 -19.09 6.27
C ASN A 60 -5.76 -19.77 4.95
N VAL A 61 -6.07 -18.97 3.93
CA VAL A 61 -6.47 -19.44 2.60
C VAL A 61 -5.25 -19.53 1.71
N ASN A 62 -5.16 -20.56 0.86
CA ASN A 62 -4.13 -20.68 -0.16
C ASN A 62 -4.69 -20.21 -1.51
N VAL A 63 -4.16 -19.10 -2.01
CA VAL A 63 -4.56 -18.51 -3.28
C VAL A 63 -3.51 -18.88 -4.34
N PRO A 64 -3.86 -19.61 -5.41
CA PRO A 64 -2.94 -19.86 -6.52
C PRO A 64 -2.74 -18.60 -7.39
N PRO A 65 -1.62 -18.47 -8.11
CA PRO A 65 -0.50 -19.40 -8.18
C PRO A 65 0.48 -19.28 -7.00
N ILE A 66 0.73 -20.40 -6.32
CA ILE A 66 1.51 -20.52 -5.08
C ILE A 66 2.96 -20.00 -5.24
N ALA A 67 3.61 -20.37 -6.35
CA ALA A 67 5.01 -20.03 -6.60
C ALA A 67 5.28 -18.52 -6.76
N LEU A 68 4.27 -17.72 -7.14
CA LEU A 68 4.45 -16.29 -7.39
C LEU A 68 4.45 -15.44 -6.11
N TRP A 69 3.93 -15.96 -4.99
CA TRP A 69 3.79 -15.16 -3.77
C TRP A 69 5.13 -14.77 -3.15
N ARG A 70 6.15 -15.61 -3.30
CA ARG A 70 7.49 -15.30 -2.80
C ARG A 70 8.15 -14.16 -3.56
N PRO A 71 8.32 -14.20 -4.89
CA PRO A 71 8.86 -13.07 -5.64
C PRO A 71 7.97 -11.83 -5.50
N PHE A 72 6.64 -11.99 -5.52
CA PHE A 72 5.72 -10.87 -5.28
C PHE A 72 5.96 -10.19 -3.92
N SER A 73 6.20 -10.95 -2.85
CA SER A 73 6.45 -10.36 -1.52
C SER A 73 7.69 -9.47 -1.46
N TRP A 74 8.71 -9.77 -2.27
CA TRP A 74 9.89 -8.93 -2.40
C TRP A 74 9.59 -7.66 -3.19
N LEU A 75 8.86 -7.79 -4.30
CA LEU A 75 8.41 -6.65 -5.10
C LEU A 75 7.52 -5.71 -4.28
N ALA A 76 6.56 -6.25 -3.53
CA ALA A 76 5.71 -5.49 -2.62
C ALA A 76 6.53 -4.76 -1.55
N GLY A 77 7.62 -5.36 -1.06
CA GLY A 77 8.55 -4.73 -0.12
C GLY A 77 9.32 -3.57 -0.74
N ALA A 78 9.91 -3.78 -1.92
CA ALA A 78 10.58 -2.72 -2.67
C ALA A 78 9.63 -1.56 -2.98
N TRP A 79 8.39 -1.86 -3.35
CA TRP A 79 7.36 -0.86 -3.60
C TRP A 79 6.94 -0.13 -2.33
N ALA A 80 6.76 -0.84 -1.20
CA ALA A 80 6.43 -0.24 0.08
C ALA A 80 7.55 0.71 0.56
N LEU A 81 8.81 0.38 0.30
CA LEU A 81 9.95 1.27 0.56
C LEU A 81 9.90 2.52 -0.32
N TYR A 82 9.67 2.36 -1.63
CA TYR A 82 9.51 3.49 -2.55
C TYR A 82 8.33 4.40 -2.17
N ALA A 83 7.16 3.81 -1.85
CA ALA A 83 5.98 4.54 -1.40
C ALA A 83 6.22 5.26 -0.06
N SER A 84 6.96 4.64 0.86
CA SER A 84 7.35 5.24 2.14
C SER A 84 8.30 6.42 1.92
N TYR A 85 9.30 6.28 1.05
CA TYR A 85 10.22 7.36 0.69
C TYR A 85 9.50 8.56 0.08
N THR A 86 8.62 8.32 -0.90
CA THR A 86 7.85 9.39 -1.54
C THR A 86 6.88 10.08 -0.57
N THR A 87 6.27 9.33 0.35
CA THR A 87 5.42 9.89 1.41
C THR A 87 6.23 10.73 2.39
N PHE A 88 7.39 10.23 2.82
CA PHE A 88 8.31 10.96 3.70
C PHE A 88 8.78 12.27 3.05
N ALA A 89 9.22 12.25 1.79
CA ALA A 89 9.66 13.43 1.07
C ALA A 89 8.55 14.49 0.95
N LYS A 90 7.31 14.07 0.65
CA LYS A 90 6.16 14.97 0.61
C LYS A 90 5.87 15.58 1.98
N VAL A 91 5.87 14.79 3.04
CA VAL A 91 5.63 15.30 4.39
C VAL A 91 6.72 16.29 4.81
N LEU A 92 7.99 16.01 4.51
CA LEU A 92 9.08 16.94 4.77
C LEU A 92 8.86 18.30 4.07
N SER A 93 8.42 18.30 2.81
CA SER A 93 8.12 19.54 2.09
C SER A 93 6.94 20.32 2.68
N VAL A 94 5.93 19.64 3.22
CA VAL A 94 4.76 20.28 3.83
C VAL A 94 5.10 20.82 5.21
N VAL A 95 5.85 20.06 6.02
CA VAL A 95 6.26 20.44 7.37
C VAL A 95 7.16 21.68 7.35
N ALA A 96 8.03 21.81 6.34
CA ALA A 96 8.91 22.99 6.19
C ALA A 96 8.15 24.33 6.08
N GLY A 97 6.89 24.31 5.64
CA GLY A 97 6.02 25.49 5.57
C GLY A 97 4.88 25.51 6.60
N SER A 98 4.83 24.53 7.52
CA SER A 98 3.75 24.38 8.50
C SER A 98 4.14 25.00 9.85
N SER A 99 3.15 25.40 10.65
CA SER A 99 3.34 25.86 12.03
C SER A 99 2.29 25.27 12.97
N GLY A 100 2.63 25.18 14.26
CA GLY A 100 1.72 24.68 15.30
C GLY A 100 1.20 23.26 15.06
N ASP A 101 -0.09 23.04 15.29
CA ASP A 101 -0.76 21.73 15.26
C ASP A 101 -0.71 21.02 13.88
N ALA A 102 -0.49 21.78 12.80
CA ALA A 102 -0.34 21.23 11.46
C ALA A 102 0.90 20.33 11.35
N ILE A 103 1.99 20.65 12.06
CA ILE A 103 3.20 19.81 12.07
C ILE A 103 2.89 18.46 12.72
N ILE A 104 2.24 18.48 13.89
CA ILE A 104 1.87 17.28 14.64
C ILE A 104 0.97 16.38 13.80
N THR A 105 -0.05 16.96 13.16
CA THR A 105 -0.99 16.23 12.31
C THR A 105 -0.28 15.55 11.13
N ASN A 106 0.62 16.26 10.45
CA ASN A 106 1.40 15.69 9.33
C ASN A 106 2.33 14.55 9.77
N ILE A 107 2.95 14.66 10.94
CA ILE A 107 3.80 13.59 11.51
C ILE A 107 2.95 12.37 11.85
N LEU A 108 1.78 12.55 12.46
CA LEU A 108 0.87 11.43 12.77
C LEU A 108 0.41 10.71 11.50
N TRP A 109 0.05 11.45 10.45
CA TRP A 109 -0.30 10.85 9.16
C TRP A 109 0.86 10.10 8.53
N LEU A 110 2.08 10.63 8.61
CA LEU A 110 3.28 9.95 8.16
C LEU A 110 3.51 8.65 8.92
N SER A 111 3.49 8.68 10.26
CA SER A 111 3.66 7.50 11.10
C SER A 111 2.61 6.43 10.79
N PHE A 112 1.36 6.84 10.60
CA PHE A 112 0.28 5.94 10.21
C PHE A 112 0.53 5.32 8.83
N ALA A 113 0.90 6.12 7.83
CA ALA A 113 1.20 5.62 6.48
C ALA A 113 2.37 4.62 6.48
N LEU A 114 3.45 4.93 7.22
CA LEU A 114 4.60 4.04 7.36
C LEU A 114 4.23 2.72 8.05
N ALA A 115 3.41 2.79 9.11
CA ALA A 115 2.90 1.60 9.79
C ALA A 115 2.07 0.74 8.83
N VAL A 116 1.16 1.33 8.06
CA VAL A 116 0.34 0.61 7.07
C VAL A 116 1.23 -0.07 6.01
N ASN A 117 2.23 0.63 5.48
CA ASN A 117 3.17 0.07 4.50
C ASN A 117 3.97 -1.11 5.09
N TYR A 118 4.46 -0.96 6.32
CA TYR A 118 5.22 -2.01 7.00
C TYR A 118 4.37 -3.25 7.27
N PHE A 119 3.21 -3.09 7.92
CA PHE A 119 2.36 -4.22 8.28
C PHE A 119 1.75 -4.90 7.06
N SER A 120 1.45 -4.15 6.00
CA SER A 120 0.92 -4.73 4.77
C SER A 120 1.96 -5.60 4.06
N TRP A 121 3.19 -5.11 3.89
CA TRP A 121 4.29 -5.92 3.38
C TRP A 121 4.57 -7.15 4.27
N LEU A 122 4.64 -6.97 5.60
CA LEU A 122 4.93 -8.05 6.53
C LEU A 122 3.90 -9.19 6.43
N GLY A 123 2.63 -8.86 6.27
CA GLY A 123 1.56 -9.85 6.06
C GLY A 123 1.78 -10.68 4.79
N VAL A 124 2.05 -10.02 3.67
CA VAL A 124 2.32 -10.68 2.38
C VAL A 124 3.60 -11.51 2.43
N TRP A 125 4.66 -11.01 3.06
CA TRP A 125 5.92 -11.73 3.18
C TRP A 125 5.79 -12.99 4.04
N ARG A 126 5.04 -12.92 5.15
CA ARG A 126 4.72 -14.11 5.96
C ARG A 126 3.89 -15.12 5.18
N TYR A 127 2.93 -14.67 4.39
CA TYR A 127 2.16 -15.53 3.50
C TYR A 127 3.02 -16.20 2.42
N GLY A 128 3.86 -15.42 1.73
CA GLY A 128 4.79 -15.95 0.74
C GLY A 128 5.72 -17.01 1.33
N ARG A 129 6.22 -16.83 2.56
CA ARG A 129 7.00 -17.89 3.25
C ARG A 129 6.17 -19.12 3.57
N ARG A 130 4.94 -18.96 4.09
CA ARG A 130 4.04 -20.08 4.42
C ARG A 130 3.79 -20.95 3.19
N VAL A 131 3.49 -20.31 2.07
CA VAL A 131 3.10 -20.97 0.84
C VAL A 131 4.31 -21.59 0.12
N SER A 132 5.49 -20.96 0.17
CA SER A 132 6.74 -21.57 -0.34
C SER A 132 7.23 -22.75 0.48
N ALA A 133 6.92 -22.82 1.78
CA ALA A 133 7.28 -23.96 2.61
C ALA A 133 6.33 -25.16 2.39
N ALA A 134 5.17 -24.93 1.78
CA ALA A 134 4.14 -25.93 1.53
C ALA A 134 4.11 -26.42 0.06
N ALA A 135 5.01 -25.90 -0.78
CA ALA A 135 5.16 -26.23 -2.19
C ALA A 135 6.45 -27.03 -2.42
#